data_AF-A0A0Q6TDN9-F1
#
_entry.id   AF-A0A0Q6TDN9-F1
#
_cell.length_a   1.000
_cell.length_b   1.000
_cell.length_c   1.000
_cell.angle_alpha   90.00
_cell.angle_beta   90.00
_cell.angle_gamma   90.00
#
_symmetry.space_group_name_H-M   'P 1'
#
loop_
_entity.id
_entity.type
_entity.pdbx_description
1 polymer ?
#
loop_
_entity_poly.entity_id
_entity_poly.type
_entity_poly.pdbx_seq_one_letter_code
_entity_poly.pdbx_strand_id
1 'polypeptide(L)'
;MSTQPTNKPNDAHDGSGSEYLAFTLGSEEYGIDILKVQEIRGYEAVTRIANAPEFIKGVINLRGIIIPVVDMRIKFNLGTPTYDQFTVVIILNIGGRIMGMVVDSVSDVTTLTPDQIKPAPEMGSAFNSDYLTGLGTVDERMLILIDIDKLMSSSEMGLMDRLAA
;
A
#
# COMPACT_ATOMS: atom_id res chain seq x y z
N MET A 1 -8.32 52.96 25.44
CA MET A 1 -8.00 52.80 24.00
C MET A 1 -6.60 52.20 23.93
N SER A 2 -6.46 50.88 24.03
CA SER A 2 -6.38 49.89 22.92
C SER A 2 -4.92 49.43 22.82
N THR A 3 -4.49 48.18 22.74
CA THR A 3 -5.03 46.82 22.83
C THR A 3 -3.78 45.92 22.90
N GLN A 4 -3.73 44.92 23.78
CA GLN A 4 -2.69 43.89 23.76
C GLN A 4 -2.82 43.01 22.50
N PRO A 5 -1.73 42.51 21.91
CA PRO A 5 -1.80 41.47 20.88
C PRO A 5 -2.19 40.15 21.55
N THR A 6 -3.37 39.65 21.22
CA THR A 6 -3.84 38.32 21.61
C THR A 6 -3.12 37.27 20.76
N ASN A 7 -2.20 36.53 21.37
CA ASN A 7 -1.64 35.32 20.78
C ASN A 7 -2.73 34.24 20.85
N LYS A 8 -3.50 34.08 19.77
CA LYS A 8 -4.41 32.94 19.61
C LYS A 8 -3.56 31.69 19.33
N PRO A 9 -3.76 30.58 20.06
CA PRO A 9 -3.22 29.30 19.62
C PRO A 9 -3.81 28.96 18.25
N ASN A 10 -2.94 28.58 17.33
CA ASN A 10 -3.27 28.17 15.98
C ASN A 10 -3.97 26.80 16.04
N ASP A 11 -5.25 26.79 16.36
CA ASP A 11 -6.13 25.64 16.14
C ASP A 11 -6.46 25.55 14.65
N ALA A 12 -5.46 25.20 13.86
CA ALA A 12 -5.65 24.72 12.49
C ALA A 12 -6.09 23.25 12.58
N HIS A 13 -7.39 23.01 12.73
CA HIS A 13 -7.98 21.82 12.15
C HIS A 13 -7.94 22.02 10.63
N ASP A 14 -6.80 21.68 10.04
CA ASP A 14 -6.61 21.80 8.60
C ASP A 14 -7.41 20.69 7.92
N GLY A 15 -8.13 21.05 6.87
CA GLY A 15 -8.66 20.09 5.90
C GLY A 15 -7.52 19.47 5.07
N SER A 16 -6.40 19.15 5.71
CA SER A 16 -5.21 18.62 5.07
C SER A 16 -5.53 17.22 4.57
N GLY A 17 -5.65 17.09 3.25
CA GLY A 17 -5.82 15.77 2.63
C GLY A 17 -4.66 14.85 2.96
N SER A 18 -4.92 13.56 2.95
CA SER A 18 -3.90 12.54 3.13
C SER A 18 -3.24 12.23 1.79
N GLU A 19 -1.94 11.98 1.80
CA GLU A 19 -1.18 11.63 0.59
C GLU A 19 -1.13 10.12 0.41
N TYR A 20 -1.43 9.68 -0.81
CA TYR A 20 -1.46 8.28 -1.20
C TYR A 20 -0.52 8.04 -2.37
N LEU A 21 0.26 6.96 -2.30
CA LEU A 21 0.95 6.42 -3.46
C LEU A 21 -0.04 5.63 -4.32
N ALA A 22 -0.30 6.10 -5.53
CA ALA A 22 -1.12 5.42 -6.52
C ALA A 22 -0.30 4.40 -7.31
N PHE A 23 -0.84 3.21 -7.51
CA PHE A 23 -0.20 2.14 -8.27
C PHE A 23 -1.24 1.25 -8.95
N THR A 24 -0.83 0.53 -9.99
CA THR A 24 -1.72 -0.31 -10.78
C THR A 24 -1.54 -1.79 -10.47
N LEU A 25 -2.65 -2.51 -10.40
CA LEU A 25 -2.70 -3.97 -10.46
C LEU A 25 -3.82 -4.37 -11.42
N GLY A 26 -3.46 -4.81 -12.62
CA GLY A 26 -4.44 -5.17 -13.64
C GLY A 26 -4.98 -3.95 -14.32
N SER A 27 -6.30 -3.92 -14.42
CA SER A 27 -7.06 -2.77 -14.89
C SER A 27 -7.34 -1.76 -13.80
N GLU A 28 -7.04 -2.09 -12.53
CA GLU A 28 -7.45 -1.30 -11.37
C GLU A 28 -6.30 -0.49 -10.78
N GLU A 29 -6.65 0.68 -10.25
CA GLU A 29 -5.73 1.58 -9.56
C GLU A 29 -6.00 1.55 -8.05
N TYR A 30 -4.92 1.40 -7.30
CA TYR A 30 -4.92 1.25 -5.86
C TYR A 30 -4.12 2.37 -5.21
N GLY A 31 -4.45 2.68 -3.96
CA GLY A 31 -3.76 3.69 -3.16
C GLY A 31 -3.37 3.13 -1.80
N ILE A 32 -2.14 3.42 -1.36
CA ILE A 32 -1.70 3.20 0.02
C ILE A 32 -1.14 4.50 0.58
N ASP A 33 -1.22 4.67 1.90
CA ASP A 33 -0.63 5.83 2.59
C ASP A 33 0.87 5.94 2.26
N ILE A 34 1.28 7.09 1.73
CA ILE A 34 2.68 7.34 1.34
C ILE A 34 3.62 7.22 2.54
N LEU A 35 3.15 7.48 3.76
CA LEU A 35 3.96 7.39 4.98
C LEU A 35 4.41 5.96 5.30
N LYS A 36 3.79 4.96 4.67
CA LYS A 36 4.16 3.54 4.80
C LYS A 36 5.25 3.14 3.82
N VAL A 37 5.50 3.94 2.80
CA VAL A 37 6.47 3.66 1.72
C VAL A 37 7.85 4.17 2.12
N GLN A 38 8.83 3.26 2.14
CA GLN A 38 10.24 3.60 2.38
C GLN A 38 10.98 3.95 1.09
N GLU A 39 10.79 3.13 0.06
CA GLU A 39 11.38 3.35 -1.26
C GLU A 39 10.64 2.52 -2.32
N ILE A 40 10.86 2.87 -3.58
CA ILE A 40 10.34 2.16 -4.75
C ILE A 40 11.52 1.74 -5.61
N ARG A 41 11.53 0.49 -6.04
CA ARG A 41 12.64 -0.12 -6.79
C ARG A 41 12.10 -0.80 -8.03
N GLY A 42 12.87 -0.79 -9.12
CA GLY A 42 12.56 -1.64 -10.28
C GLY A 42 12.51 -3.11 -9.88
N TYR A 43 11.63 -3.88 -10.50
CA TYR A 43 11.53 -5.31 -10.24
C TYR A 43 12.81 -6.04 -10.68
N GLU A 44 13.38 -6.80 -9.76
CA GLU A 44 14.54 -7.67 -10.00
C GLU A 44 14.19 -9.11 -9.60
N ALA A 45 14.98 -10.07 -10.09
CA ALA A 45 14.79 -11.47 -9.76
C ALA A 45 14.90 -11.70 -8.24
N VAL A 46 13.88 -12.32 -7.65
CA VAL A 46 13.86 -12.64 -6.22
C VAL A 46 14.39 -14.05 -5.96
N THR A 47 14.95 -14.26 -4.76
CA THR A 47 15.32 -15.61 -4.30
C THR A 47 14.07 -16.31 -3.78
N ARG A 48 13.63 -17.37 -4.46
CA ARG A 48 12.42 -18.11 -4.07
C ARG A 48 12.63 -18.86 -2.75
N ILE A 49 11.59 -18.89 -1.92
CA ILE A 49 11.56 -19.69 -0.69
C ILE A 49 10.81 -20.99 -0.96
N ALA A 50 11.41 -22.13 -0.60
CA ALA A 50 10.77 -23.43 -0.72
C ALA A 50 9.56 -23.53 0.23
N ASN A 51 8.47 -24.14 -0.25
CA ASN A 51 7.22 -24.36 0.51
C ASN A 51 6.51 -23.08 0.99
N ALA A 52 6.87 -21.91 0.44
CA ALA A 52 6.12 -20.69 0.69
C ALA A 52 4.80 -20.69 -0.11
N PRO A 53 3.73 -20.06 0.42
CA PRO A 53 2.53 -19.77 -0.37
C PRO A 53 2.86 -19.03 -1.67
N GLU A 54 2.05 -19.25 -2.71
CA GLU A 54 2.33 -18.73 -4.05
C GLU A 54 2.42 -17.20 -4.12
N PHE A 55 1.64 -16.50 -3.29
CA PHE A 55 1.68 -15.04 -3.20
C PHE A 55 3.01 -14.53 -2.60
N ILE A 56 3.78 -15.36 -1.89
CA ILE A 56 5.14 -15.01 -1.47
C ILE A 56 6.08 -15.33 -2.63
N LYS A 57 6.48 -14.29 -3.36
CA LYS A 57 7.38 -14.45 -4.50
C LYS A 57 8.76 -14.96 -4.05
N GLY A 58 9.21 -14.53 -2.87
CA GLY A 58 10.49 -14.91 -2.29
C GLY A 58 11.05 -13.80 -1.40
N VAL A 59 12.37 -13.63 -1.45
CA VAL A 59 13.09 -12.56 -0.74
C VAL A 59 14.05 -11.82 -1.66
N ILE A 60 14.32 -10.57 -1.34
CA ILE A 60 15.38 -9.74 -1.94
C ILE A 60 16.38 -9.33 -0.86
N ASN A 61 17.62 -9.06 -1.27
CA ASN A 61 18.61 -8.42 -0.40
C ASN A 61 18.63 -6.92 -0.71
N LEU A 62 18.21 -6.12 0.26
CA LEU A 62 18.32 -4.68 0.19
C LEU A 62 19.35 -4.19 1.21
N ARG A 63 20.51 -3.75 0.73
CA ARG A 63 21.58 -3.18 1.57
C ARG A 63 21.99 -4.10 2.74
N GLY A 64 21.98 -5.41 2.50
CA GLY A 64 22.31 -6.43 3.50
C GLY A 64 21.10 -6.95 4.30
N ILE A 65 19.92 -6.35 4.14
CA ILE A 65 18.69 -6.76 4.82
C ILE A 65 17.88 -7.68 3.90
N ILE A 66 17.47 -8.84 4.40
CA ILE A 66 16.62 -9.78 3.68
C ILE A 66 15.17 -9.33 3.84
N ILE A 67 14.54 -8.95 2.72
CA ILE A 67 13.18 -8.43 2.69
C ILE A 67 12.28 -9.46 2.00
N PRO A 68 11.20 -9.94 2.65
CA PRO A 68 10.20 -10.78 2.02
C PRO A 68 9.42 -9.96 0.98
N VAL A 69 9.16 -10.58 -0.18
CA VAL A 69 8.46 -9.94 -1.29
C VAL A 69 7.17 -10.68 -1.60
N VAL A 70 6.05 -9.96 -1.57
CA VAL A 70 4.71 -10.45 -1.87
C VAL A 70 4.31 -9.97 -3.27
N ASP A 71 3.74 -10.87 -4.06
CA ASP A 71 3.15 -10.54 -5.36
C ASP A 71 1.65 -10.24 -5.19
N MET A 72 1.27 -8.99 -5.47
CA MET A 72 -0.10 -8.54 -5.24
C MET A 72 -1.10 -9.02 -6.29
N ARG A 73 -0.66 -9.29 -7.52
CA ARG A 73 -1.51 -9.89 -8.54
C ARG A 73 -1.97 -11.27 -8.10
N ILE A 74 -1.04 -12.07 -7.56
CA ILE A 74 -1.34 -13.39 -7.01
C ILE A 74 -2.19 -13.26 -5.74
N LYS A 75 -1.81 -12.36 -4.81
CA LYS A 75 -2.56 -12.17 -3.55
C LYS A 75 -4.01 -11.77 -3.76
N PHE A 76 -4.29 -10.90 -4.73
CA PHE A 76 -5.65 -10.45 -5.06
C PHE A 76 -6.32 -11.27 -6.16
N ASN A 77 -5.68 -12.35 -6.63
CA ASN A 77 -6.18 -13.21 -7.69
C ASN A 77 -6.57 -12.42 -8.97
N LEU A 78 -5.78 -11.41 -9.33
CA LEU A 78 -6.00 -10.50 -10.45
C LEU A 78 -5.37 -11.02 -11.75
N GLY A 79 -5.54 -12.31 -12.02
CA GLY A 79 -4.99 -12.99 -13.19
C GLY A 79 -3.50 -13.34 -13.07
N THR A 80 -2.90 -13.71 -14.20
CA THR A 80 -1.49 -14.12 -14.26
C THR A 80 -0.57 -12.89 -14.25
N PRO A 81 0.38 -12.79 -13.29
CA PRO A 81 1.31 -11.68 -13.25
C PRO A 81 2.23 -11.67 -14.49
N THR A 82 2.38 -10.49 -15.09
CA THR A 82 3.38 -10.22 -16.12
C THR A 82 4.41 -9.26 -15.55
N TYR A 83 5.69 -9.61 -15.68
CA TYR A 83 6.79 -8.77 -15.19
C TYR A 83 7.48 -8.12 -16.38
N ASP A 84 7.45 -6.79 -16.43
CA ASP A 84 8.08 -5.98 -17.46
C ASP A 84 8.91 -4.85 -16.85
N GLN A 85 9.34 -3.88 -17.67
CA GLN A 85 10.15 -2.75 -17.22
C GLN A 85 9.40 -1.75 -16.31
N PHE A 86 8.07 -1.80 -16.27
CA PHE A 86 7.24 -0.93 -15.42
C PHE A 86 6.97 -1.57 -14.06
N THR A 87 7.12 -2.89 -13.97
CA THR A 87 6.96 -3.63 -12.72
C THR A 87 7.95 -3.13 -11.68
N VAL A 88 7.43 -2.80 -10.50
CA VAL A 88 8.22 -2.29 -9.38
C VAL A 88 7.93 -3.05 -8.10
N VAL A 89 8.89 -2.98 -7.17
CA VAL A 89 8.75 -3.42 -5.79
C VAL A 89 8.65 -2.18 -4.91
N ILE A 90 7.51 -2.02 -4.24
CA ILE A 90 7.31 -1.00 -3.22
C ILE A 90 7.80 -1.58 -1.89
N ILE A 91 8.78 -0.92 -1.27
CA ILE A 91 9.32 -1.29 0.03
C ILE A 91 8.53 -0.54 1.11
N LEU A 92 7.94 -1.29 2.03
CA LEU A 92 7.02 -0.83 3.05
C LEU A 92 7.60 -1.05 4.44
N ASN A 93 7.29 -0.16 5.39
CA ASN A 93 7.52 -0.37 6.81
C ASN A 93 6.21 -0.44 7.57
N ILE A 94 5.95 -1.63 8.14
CA ILE A 94 4.69 -1.96 8.79
C ILE A 94 5.02 -2.43 10.20
N GLY A 95 4.71 -1.58 11.18
CA GLY A 95 5.01 -1.86 12.59
C GLY A 95 6.50 -2.14 12.87
N GLY A 96 7.42 -1.53 12.12
CA GLY A 96 8.87 -1.74 12.26
C GLY A 96 9.42 -2.91 11.43
N ARG A 97 8.59 -3.60 10.65
CA ARG A 97 9.00 -4.69 9.76
C ARG A 97 9.05 -4.19 8.33
N ILE A 98 10.14 -4.50 7.62
CA ILE A 98 10.34 -4.09 6.24
C ILE A 98 9.87 -5.22 5.31
N MET A 99 9.00 -4.91 4.37
CA MET A 99 8.46 -5.87 3.40
C MET A 99 8.39 -5.26 2.00
N GLY A 100 8.51 -6.10 0.98
CA GLY A 100 8.39 -5.71 -0.42
C GLY A 100 7.06 -6.16 -1.01
N MET A 101 6.49 -5.32 -1.85
CA MET A 101 5.24 -5.57 -2.55
C MET A 101 5.45 -5.36 -4.05
N VAL A 102 5.28 -6.41 -4.86
CA VAL A 102 5.33 -6.31 -6.33
C VAL A 102 4.01 -5.78 -6.84
N VAL A 103 4.09 -4.75 -7.68
CA VAL A 103 2.96 -4.14 -8.39
C VAL A 103 3.32 -3.93 -9.85
N ASP A 104 2.32 -3.74 -10.72
CA ASP A 104 2.58 -3.64 -12.15
C ASP A 104 3.25 -2.32 -12.52
N SER A 105 2.85 -1.22 -11.88
CA SER A 105 3.47 0.09 -12.05
C SER A 105 3.05 1.02 -10.91
N VAL A 106 3.85 2.06 -10.69
CA VAL A 106 3.49 3.18 -9.81
C VAL A 106 3.09 4.37 -10.69
N SER A 107 1.97 4.99 -10.38
CA SER A 107 1.43 6.14 -11.11
C SER A 107 2.04 7.45 -10.60
N ASP A 108 1.52 7.96 -9.49
CA ASP A 108 1.84 9.26 -8.90
C ASP A 108 1.53 9.26 -7.38
N VAL A 109 1.91 10.35 -6.71
CA VAL A 109 1.44 10.61 -5.34
C VAL A 109 0.28 11.58 -5.44
N THR A 110 -0.86 11.20 -4.86
CA THR A 110 -2.08 12.00 -4.89
C THR A 110 -2.52 12.39 -3.49
N THR A 111 -2.96 13.65 -3.33
CA THR A 111 -3.58 14.12 -2.09
C THR A 111 -5.09 13.95 -2.18
N LEU A 112 -5.68 13.31 -1.18
CA LEU A 112 -7.12 13.07 -1.08
C LEU A 112 -7.66 13.73 0.18
N THR A 113 -8.63 14.64 0.03
CA THR A 113 -9.36 15.18 1.16
C THR A 113 -10.38 14.15 1.68
N PRO A 114 -10.82 14.25 2.95
CA PRO A 114 -11.82 13.34 3.50
C PRO A 114 -13.11 13.27 2.66
N ASP A 115 -13.54 14.38 2.06
CA ASP A 115 -14.76 14.44 1.22
C ASP A 115 -14.60 13.69 -0.12
N GLN A 116 -13.37 13.50 -0.59
CA GLN A 116 -13.05 12.73 -1.79
C GLN A 116 -12.97 11.22 -1.52
N ILE A 117 -12.95 10.80 -0.26
CA ILE A 117 -12.90 9.41 0.16
C ILE A 117 -14.32 8.96 0.51
N LYS A 118 -14.88 8.10 -0.32
CA LYS A 118 -16.15 7.45 -0.04
C LYS A 118 -15.91 6.13 0.67
N PRO A 119 -16.79 5.73 1.60
CA PRO A 119 -16.72 4.39 2.16
C PRO A 119 -16.81 3.38 1.01
N ALA A 120 -16.07 2.28 1.16
CA ALA A 120 -16.18 1.20 0.21
C ALA A 120 -17.64 0.71 0.17
N PRO A 121 -18.24 0.55 -1.03
CA PRO A 121 -19.50 -0.16 -1.12
C PRO A 121 -19.31 -1.56 -0.53
N GLU A 122 -20.37 -2.14 0.02
CA GLU A 122 -20.39 -3.55 0.43
C GLU A 122 -20.22 -4.42 -0.83
N MET A 123 -18.99 -4.53 -1.33
CA MET A 123 -18.63 -5.38 -2.45
C MET A 123 -18.55 -6.79 -1.88
N GLY A 124 -19.63 -7.56 -2.09
CA GLY A 124 -19.77 -8.91 -1.55
C GLY A 124 -18.54 -9.79 -1.83
N SER A 125 -18.12 -10.54 -0.81
CA SER A 125 -17.21 -11.71 -0.71
C SER A 125 -15.95 -11.85 -1.59
N ALA A 126 -15.77 -11.12 -2.68
CA ALA A 126 -14.64 -11.20 -3.60
C ALA A 126 -13.45 -10.34 -3.15
N PHE A 127 -13.72 -9.24 -2.44
CA PHE A 127 -12.73 -8.46 -1.74
C PHE A 127 -12.93 -8.65 -0.24
N ASN A 128 -11.89 -9.08 0.47
CA ASN A 128 -11.97 -9.16 1.92
C ASN A 128 -12.00 -7.72 2.45
N SER A 129 -13.18 -7.27 2.90
CA SER A 129 -13.46 -5.87 3.25
C SER A 129 -12.58 -5.35 4.40
N ASP A 130 -11.87 -6.24 5.09
CA ASP A 130 -11.13 -5.95 6.32
C ASP A 130 -9.97 -4.95 6.13
N TYR A 131 -9.35 -4.94 4.95
CA TYR A 131 -8.24 -4.04 4.62
C TYR A 131 -8.60 -2.94 3.62
N LEU A 132 -9.86 -2.86 3.19
CA LEU A 132 -10.31 -1.81 2.28
C LEU A 132 -10.72 -0.58 3.09
N THR A 133 -10.00 0.52 2.92
CA THR A 133 -10.28 1.78 3.63
C THR A 133 -11.42 2.54 2.98
N GLY A 134 -11.49 2.52 1.64
CA GLY A 134 -12.50 3.25 0.89
C GLY A 134 -12.16 3.39 -0.59
N LEU A 135 -12.94 4.23 -1.28
CA LEU A 135 -12.72 4.62 -2.67
C LEU A 135 -12.43 6.12 -2.72
N GLY A 136 -11.23 6.47 -3.17
CA GLY A 136 -10.84 7.85 -3.45
C GLY A 136 -11.21 8.25 -4.88
N THR A 137 -11.62 9.50 -5.09
CA THR A 137 -11.83 10.04 -6.45
C THR A 137 -10.99 11.31 -6.66
N VAL A 138 -10.10 11.27 -7.67
CA VAL A 138 -9.23 12.39 -8.06
C VAL A 138 -9.27 12.51 -9.57
N ASP A 139 -9.65 13.68 -10.10
CA ASP A 139 -9.67 13.94 -11.55
C ASP A 139 -10.37 12.84 -12.37
N GLU A 140 -11.54 12.40 -11.90
CA GLU A 140 -12.34 11.29 -12.47
C GLU A 140 -11.69 9.89 -12.39
N ARG A 141 -10.47 9.77 -11.86
CA ARG A 141 -9.83 8.50 -11.52
C ARG A 141 -10.37 7.98 -10.19
N MET A 142 -10.63 6.68 -10.14
CA MET A 142 -11.06 5.98 -8.93
C MET A 142 -9.89 5.19 -8.36
N LEU A 143 -9.52 5.47 -7.11
CA LEU A 143 -8.46 4.78 -6.39
C LEU A 143 -9.05 3.90 -5.29
N ILE A 144 -8.71 2.63 -5.31
CA ILE A 144 -9.08 1.67 -4.27
C ILE A 144 -8.08 1.81 -3.12
N LEU A 145 -8.51 2.41 -2.01
CA LEU A 145 -7.62 2.72 -0.88
C LEU A 145 -7.49 1.52 0.05
N ILE A 146 -6.24 1.08 0.28
CA ILE A 146 -5.94 -0.11 1.09
C ILE A 146 -5.24 0.31 2.38
N ASP A 147 -5.74 -0.22 3.50
CA ASP A 147 -5.02 -0.27 4.77
C ASP A 147 -3.93 -1.35 4.68
N ILE A 148 -2.73 -0.90 4.33
CA ILE A 148 -1.59 -1.79 4.10
C ILE A 148 -1.14 -2.48 5.39
N ASP A 149 -1.30 -1.85 6.56
CA ASP A 149 -0.96 -2.46 7.84
C ASP A 149 -1.86 -3.67 8.12
N LYS A 150 -3.18 -3.52 7.94
CA LYS A 150 -4.13 -4.63 8.10
C LYS A 150 -3.93 -5.72 7.06
N LEU A 151 -3.79 -5.34 5.79
CA LEU A 151 -3.55 -6.29 4.71
C LEU A 151 -2.34 -7.19 5.04
N MET A 152 -1.25 -6.57 5.47
CA MET A 152 0.03 -7.23 5.70
C MET A 152 0.13 -7.97 7.04
N SER A 153 -0.67 -7.58 8.03
CA SER A 153 -0.82 -8.28 9.31
C SER A 153 -1.89 -9.36 9.33
N SER A 154 -2.69 -9.47 8.26
CA SER A 154 -3.73 -10.49 8.18
C SER A 154 -3.14 -11.89 8.35
N SER A 155 -3.86 -12.74 9.08
CA SER A 155 -3.51 -14.14 9.30
C SER A 155 -3.37 -14.93 7.98
N GLU A 156 -4.05 -14.48 6.91
CA GLU A 156 -3.88 -15.00 5.55
C GLU A 156 -2.49 -14.79 4.96
N MET A 157 -1.77 -13.74 5.35
CA MET A 157 -0.40 -13.55 4.88
C MET A 157 0.57 -14.55 5.50
N GLY A 158 0.27 -15.13 6.68
CA GLY A 158 1.08 -16.16 7.35
C GLY A 158 2.55 -15.80 7.62
N LEU A 159 2.98 -14.61 7.21
CA LEU A 159 4.32 -14.10 7.25
C LEU A 159 4.65 -13.56 8.65
N MET A 160 3.62 -13.17 9.39
CA MET A 160 3.70 -12.65 10.75
C MET A 160 4.19 -13.70 11.77
N ASP A 161 3.94 -15.00 11.53
CA ASP A 161 4.28 -16.09 12.46
C ASP A 161 5.51 -16.94 12.08
N ARG A 162 5.95 -16.93 10.81
CA ARG A 162 6.95 -17.91 10.32
C ARG A 162 8.40 -17.42 10.22
N LEU A 163 8.67 -16.12 10.35
CA LEU A 163 10.02 -15.56 10.27
C LEU A 163 10.71 -15.40 11.65
N ALA A 164 10.05 -15.83 12.74
CA ALA A 164 10.54 -15.72 14.11
C ALA A 164 11.10 -17.04 14.69
N ALA A 165 11.43 -18.03 13.85
CA ALA A 165 11.99 -19.32 14.27
C ALA A 165 13.42 -19.52 13.79
#